data_AF-X1SQG0-F1
#
_entry.id   AF-X1SQG0-F1
#
_cell.length_a   1.000
_cell.length_b   1.000
_cell.length_c   1.000
_cell.angle_alpha   90.00
_cell.angle_beta   90.00
_cell.angle_gamma   90.00
#
_symmetry.space_group_name_H-M   'P 1'
#
loop_
_entity.id
_entity.type
_entity.pdbx_description
1 polymer ?
#
loop_
_entity_poly.entity_id
_entity_poly.type
_entity_poly.pdbx_seq_one_letter_code
_entity_poly.pdbx_strand_id
1 'polypeptide(L)'
;SLGFGWLGAKGMATLTYVAVYTLMTKFSIDRKLHEAESKERSDTFFPASSSKVDPVSLNEKCIYDRILQDTMAAALLGHPGGYYQTVSGGEPGNSYTGHLVVSPPNLARVLNSFDGFLNLLWENLWNAGESDPDSYTALDFDDLNLDYLLTSSELPFYNTKPYYTYHNTKFIFNTYNMYSYNTLGALETQVREGSSGQFDAIRPTCIDGAPQYEFINSTIYSTVLPQQILYRPVVLSETRYNQVQPALGRLTVNVRCKDYDQTLGINPYDMNEIEQIVYEAKVPLNDNGFEYPIKYIYIDVANFDIFAGLSYFAQDLLVNESDYNVDCGNLYFTKSLEEIISEKYSGFEEFLSQTWASKIIKSTIYYNVRVVFDRFVPDTTDETNSLALAQATSYAIIDYFNQYTYAEVSSNMISEIAYTETLTFWSTFVIFHNKLEILQNKLENCNYQK
;
A
#
# COMPACT_ATOMS: atom_id res chain seq x y z
N SER A 1 0.05 37.53 -46.54
CA SER A 1 -0.89 36.94 -45.57
C SER A 1 -0.32 35.71 -44.85
N LEU A 2 1.00 35.65 -44.61
CA LEU A 2 1.68 34.48 -44.00
C LEU A 2 1.41 34.23 -42.51
N GLY A 3 0.78 35.18 -41.79
CA GLY A 3 0.56 35.08 -40.34
C GLY A 3 -0.58 34.16 -39.89
N PHE A 4 -1.61 33.95 -40.72
CA PHE A 4 -2.78 33.12 -40.35
C PHE A 4 -2.59 31.61 -40.62
N GLY A 5 -1.79 31.26 -41.63
CA GLY A 5 -1.50 29.86 -41.95
C GLY A 5 -0.67 29.15 -40.85
N TRP A 6 0.23 29.89 -40.20
CA TRP A 6 1.04 29.38 -39.10
C TRP A 6 0.21 29.11 -37.83
N LEU A 7 -0.74 29.99 -37.49
CA LEU A 7 -1.67 29.79 -36.37
C LEU A 7 -2.64 28.62 -36.62
N GLY A 8 -3.15 28.48 -37.85
CA GLY A 8 -3.99 27.33 -38.25
C GLY A 8 -3.23 26.00 -38.28
N ALA A 9 -1.98 26.01 -38.76
CA ALA A 9 -1.09 24.85 -38.72
C ALA A 9 -0.74 24.46 -37.28
N LYS A 10 -0.51 25.45 -36.39
CA LYS A 10 -0.33 25.23 -34.95
C LYS A 10 -1.55 24.57 -34.31
N GLY A 11 -2.74 25.12 -34.50
CA GLY A 11 -3.97 24.55 -33.92
C GLY A 11 -4.26 23.12 -34.40
N MET A 12 -4.04 22.85 -35.69
CA MET A 12 -4.20 21.51 -36.26
C MET A 12 -3.13 20.53 -35.78
N ALA A 13 -1.86 20.94 -35.72
CA ALA A 13 -0.77 20.11 -35.20
C ALA A 13 -0.99 19.75 -33.72
N THR A 14 -1.42 20.72 -32.90
CA THR A 14 -1.77 20.47 -31.49
C THR A 14 -2.96 19.52 -31.35
N LEU A 15 -4.02 19.69 -32.15
CA LEU A 15 -5.17 18.78 -32.13
C LEU A 15 -4.82 17.37 -32.60
N THR A 16 -4.01 17.24 -33.65
CA THR A 16 -3.50 15.94 -34.14
C THR A 16 -2.62 15.28 -33.09
N TYR A 17 -1.74 16.05 -32.44
CA TYR A 17 -0.91 15.56 -31.35
C TYR A 17 -1.76 15.06 -30.18
N VAL A 18 -2.73 15.86 -29.70
CA VAL A 18 -3.64 15.47 -28.62
C VAL A 18 -4.46 14.22 -28.97
N ALA A 19 -4.90 14.08 -30.22
CA ALA A 19 -5.64 12.91 -30.68
C ALA A 19 -4.76 11.64 -30.74
N VAL A 20 -3.57 11.72 -31.36
CA VAL A 20 -2.61 10.60 -31.41
C VAL A 20 -2.17 10.22 -30.00
N TYR A 21 -1.88 11.22 -29.17
CA TYR A 21 -1.52 11.05 -27.78
C TYR A 21 -2.59 10.30 -26.98
N THR A 22 -3.86 10.70 -27.11
CA THR A 22 -4.98 10.05 -26.42
C THR A 22 -5.16 8.60 -26.88
N LEU A 23 -5.02 8.34 -28.18
CA LEU A 23 -5.12 7.00 -28.75
C LEU A 23 -3.95 6.11 -28.31
N MET A 24 -2.72 6.62 -28.32
CA MET A 24 -1.52 5.89 -27.91
C MET A 24 -1.49 5.63 -26.41
N THR A 25 -1.97 6.56 -25.59
CA THR A 25 -2.17 6.35 -24.15
C THR A 25 -3.10 5.17 -23.91
N LYS A 26 -4.28 5.16 -24.56
CA LYS A 26 -5.23 4.04 -24.44
C LYS A 26 -4.62 2.73 -24.92
N PHE A 27 -3.96 2.72 -26.08
CA PHE A 27 -3.31 1.54 -26.61
C PHE A 27 -2.23 1.00 -25.65
N SER A 28 -1.45 1.87 -25.02
CA SER A 28 -0.40 1.48 -24.08
C SER A 28 -0.99 0.91 -22.79
N ILE A 29 -2.10 1.48 -22.28
CA ILE A 29 -2.88 0.90 -21.17
C ILE A 29 -3.34 -0.51 -21.53
N ASP A 30 -4.01 -0.67 -22.68
CA ASP A 30 -4.56 -1.97 -23.11
C ASP A 30 -3.43 -3.01 -23.32
N ARG A 31 -2.29 -2.58 -23.90
CA ARG A 31 -1.10 -3.42 -24.09
C ARG A 31 -0.52 -3.89 -22.75
N LYS A 32 -0.32 -2.97 -21.79
CA LYS A 32 0.24 -3.29 -20.48
C LYS A 32 -0.68 -4.20 -19.66
N LEU A 33 -1.99 -3.99 -19.76
CA LEU A 33 -2.97 -4.89 -19.15
C LEU A 33 -2.80 -6.32 -19.68
N HIS A 34 -2.75 -6.48 -21.01
CA HIS A 34 -2.56 -7.79 -21.63
C HIS A 34 -1.17 -8.39 -21.39
N GLU A 35 -0.12 -7.57 -21.32
CA GLU A 35 1.24 -8.03 -20.99
C GLU A 35 1.30 -8.54 -19.54
N ALA A 36 0.68 -7.83 -18.59
CA ALA A 36 0.57 -8.26 -17.20
C ALA A 36 -0.18 -9.60 -17.10
N GLU A 37 -1.35 -9.71 -17.75
CA GLU A 37 -2.11 -10.97 -17.83
C GLU A 37 -1.30 -12.10 -18.50
N SER A 38 -0.41 -11.78 -19.45
CA SER A 38 0.41 -12.78 -20.15
C SER A 38 1.61 -13.22 -19.33
N LYS A 39 2.26 -12.31 -18.60
CA LYS A 39 3.36 -12.61 -17.67
C LYS A 39 2.86 -13.47 -16.52
N GLU A 40 1.72 -13.11 -15.93
CA GLU A 40 1.06 -13.91 -14.90
C GLU A 40 0.79 -15.35 -15.37
N ARG A 41 0.38 -15.50 -16.65
CA ARG A 41 0.16 -16.81 -17.28
C ARG A 41 1.44 -17.54 -17.72
N SER A 42 2.56 -16.84 -17.94
CA SER A 42 3.83 -17.48 -18.34
C SER A 42 4.64 -17.95 -17.14
N ASP A 43 4.55 -17.24 -16.02
CA ASP A 43 5.30 -17.54 -14.80
C ASP A 43 4.64 -18.69 -14.01
N THR A 44 3.42 -19.08 -14.38
CA THR A 44 2.74 -20.28 -13.89
C THR A 44 3.09 -21.51 -14.74
N PHE A 45 4.09 -22.29 -14.30
CA PHE A 45 4.37 -23.61 -14.88
C PHE A 45 3.30 -24.63 -14.47
N PHE A 46 2.37 -24.96 -15.36
CA PHE A 46 1.42 -26.05 -15.14
C PHE A 46 2.02 -27.40 -15.54
N PRO A 47 2.25 -28.36 -14.61
CA PRO A 47 2.52 -29.73 -15.01
C PRO A 47 1.32 -30.28 -15.80
N ALA A 48 1.58 -31.12 -16.82
CA ALA A 48 0.54 -31.64 -17.72
C ALA A 48 -0.59 -32.43 -17.01
N SER A 49 -0.42 -32.75 -15.73
CA SER A 49 -1.35 -33.47 -14.88
C SER A 49 -2.18 -32.59 -13.92
N SER A 50 -1.92 -31.28 -13.79
CA SER A 50 -2.68 -30.38 -12.91
C SER A 50 -3.70 -29.56 -13.70
N SER A 51 -4.91 -29.40 -13.16
CA SER A 51 -5.85 -28.39 -13.66
C SER A 51 -5.18 -27.01 -13.62
N LYS A 52 -5.30 -26.24 -14.71
CA LYS A 52 -4.84 -24.84 -14.75
C LYS A 52 -5.63 -24.03 -13.72
N VAL A 53 -4.99 -23.70 -12.61
CA VAL A 53 -5.55 -22.82 -11.57
C VAL A 53 -4.60 -21.64 -11.47
N ASP A 54 -5.10 -20.46 -11.84
CA ASP A 54 -4.32 -19.22 -11.72
C ASP A 54 -3.99 -18.94 -10.24
N PRO A 55 -2.90 -18.21 -9.95
CA PRO A 55 -2.55 -17.89 -8.57
C PRO A 55 -3.65 -17.11 -7.86
N VAL A 56 -3.79 -17.32 -6.56
CA VAL A 56 -4.72 -16.53 -5.75
C VAL A 56 -4.10 -15.16 -5.49
N SER A 57 -4.70 -14.12 -6.07
CA SER A 57 -4.30 -12.73 -5.78
C SER A 57 -4.77 -12.30 -4.39
N LEU A 58 -3.84 -11.80 -3.58
CA LEU A 58 -4.08 -11.36 -2.20
C LEU A 58 -4.62 -9.92 -2.15
N ASN A 59 -4.20 -9.06 -3.07
CA ASN A 59 -4.58 -7.66 -3.11
C ASN A 59 -4.55 -7.09 -4.54
N GLU A 60 -5.02 -5.87 -4.69
CA GLU A 60 -4.86 -5.08 -5.90
C GLU A 60 -4.00 -3.84 -5.64
N LYS A 61 -3.48 -3.19 -6.69
CA LYS A 61 -2.87 -1.86 -6.58
C LYS A 61 -3.89 -0.84 -6.01
N CYS A 62 -3.39 0.23 -5.40
CA CYS A 62 -4.26 1.32 -4.94
C CYS A 62 -5.15 1.83 -6.10
N ILE A 63 -6.42 2.17 -5.80
CA ILE A 63 -7.41 2.53 -6.82
C ILE A 63 -6.91 3.68 -7.73
N TYR A 64 -6.23 4.66 -7.15
CA TYR A 64 -5.70 5.81 -7.90
C TYR A 64 -4.62 5.39 -8.90
N ASP A 65 -3.79 4.42 -8.51
CA ASP A 65 -2.69 3.92 -9.35
C ASP A 65 -3.21 2.93 -10.39
N ARG A 66 -4.30 2.22 -10.11
CA ARG A 66 -4.94 1.29 -11.04
C ARG A 66 -5.52 1.98 -12.27
N ILE A 67 -5.99 3.23 -12.13
CA ILE A 67 -6.68 3.96 -13.20
C ILE A 67 -5.70 4.42 -14.28
N LEU A 68 -4.59 5.05 -13.89
CA LEU A 68 -3.61 5.57 -14.83
C LEU A 68 -2.45 4.61 -15.07
N GLN A 69 -2.25 3.62 -14.19
CA GLN A 69 -1.11 2.69 -14.21
C GLN A 69 0.22 3.41 -14.43
N ASP A 70 1.23 2.69 -14.90
CA ASP A 70 2.54 3.22 -15.23
C ASP A 70 2.56 3.71 -16.68
N THR A 71 1.58 4.54 -17.07
CA THR A 71 1.40 4.94 -18.48
C THR A 71 1.97 6.31 -18.78
N MET A 72 2.07 6.62 -20.07
CA MET A 72 2.41 7.95 -20.55
C MET A 72 1.53 9.07 -19.94
N ALA A 73 0.24 8.82 -19.71
CA ALA A 73 -0.62 9.80 -19.06
C ALA A 73 -0.30 10.00 -17.58
N ALA A 74 0.10 8.95 -16.87
CA ALA A 74 0.64 9.10 -15.52
C ALA A 74 1.93 9.92 -15.55
N ALA A 75 2.81 9.69 -16.52
CA ALA A 75 4.06 10.42 -16.70
C ALA A 75 3.85 11.94 -16.78
N LEU A 76 2.90 12.40 -17.62
CA LEU A 76 2.60 13.83 -17.77
C LEU A 76 2.16 14.50 -16.48
N LEU A 77 1.47 13.76 -15.63
CA LEU A 77 1.03 14.22 -14.32
C LEU A 77 2.13 14.07 -13.26
N GLY A 78 3.35 13.69 -13.66
CA GLY A 78 4.47 13.47 -12.77
C GLY A 78 4.41 12.13 -12.03
N HIS A 79 3.50 11.24 -12.40
CA HIS A 79 3.25 9.96 -11.74
C HIS A 79 3.18 10.09 -10.20
N PRO A 80 2.11 10.71 -9.66
CA PRO A 80 1.98 10.94 -8.22
C PRO A 80 1.78 9.66 -7.40
N GLY A 81 1.54 8.53 -8.06
CA GLY A 81 1.18 7.25 -7.48
C GLY A 81 2.37 6.42 -7.00
N GLY A 82 2.09 5.26 -6.40
CA GLY A 82 3.13 4.31 -6.06
C GLY A 82 3.59 3.47 -7.26
N TYR A 83 4.85 3.03 -7.24
CA TYR A 83 5.34 1.93 -8.09
C TYR A 83 5.31 0.62 -7.32
N TYR A 84 4.96 -0.45 -8.04
CA TYR A 84 4.67 -1.74 -7.45
C TYR A 84 5.53 -2.84 -8.03
N GLN A 85 5.81 -3.84 -7.22
CA GLN A 85 6.32 -5.13 -7.64
C GLN A 85 5.33 -6.23 -7.30
N THR A 86 5.26 -7.26 -8.15
CA THR A 86 4.51 -8.47 -7.84
C THR A 86 5.36 -9.37 -6.95
N VAL A 87 4.85 -9.69 -5.77
CA VAL A 87 5.33 -10.76 -4.90
C VAL A 87 4.61 -12.04 -5.30
N SER A 88 5.33 -13.13 -5.49
CA SER A 88 4.73 -14.42 -5.81
C SER A 88 5.39 -15.56 -5.04
N GLY A 89 4.68 -16.67 -4.87
CA GLY A 89 5.24 -17.87 -4.27
C GLY A 89 4.25 -19.03 -4.22
N GLY A 90 4.76 -20.23 -3.98
CA GLY A 90 4.00 -21.47 -3.90
C GLY A 90 4.05 -22.35 -5.14
N GLU A 91 3.42 -23.52 -5.04
CA GLU A 91 3.43 -24.54 -6.09
C GLU A 91 2.20 -24.40 -7.01
N PRO A 92 2.27 -24.88 -8.27
CA PRO A 92 1.13 -24.86 -9.18
C PRO A 92 -0.13 -25.49 -8.56
N GLY A 93 -1.22 -24.72 -8.51
CA GLY A 93 -2.48 -25.11 -7.85
C GLY A 93 -2.62 -24.65 -6.40
N ASN A 94 -1.55 -24.10 -5.81
CA ASN A 94 -1.52 -23.49 -4.49
C ASN A 94 -0.47 -22.35 -4.45
N SER A 95 -0.57 -21.46 -5.44
CA SER A 95 0.32 -20.31 -5.63
C SER A 95 -0.42 -19.01 -5.31
N TYR A 96 0.29 -18.04 -4.77
CA TYR A 96 -0.24 -16.75 -4.35
C TYR A 96 0.51 -15.60 -5.01
N THR A 97 -0.19 -14.51 -5.30
CA THR A 97 0.40 -13.28 -5.83
C THR A 97 -0.08 -12.06 -5.03
N GLY A 98 0.73 -11.02 -4.96
CA GLY A 98 0.34 -9.74 -4.36
C GLY A 98 1.14 -8.58 -4.92
N HIS A 99 0.54 -7.39 -4.95
CA HIS A 99 1.18 -6.16 -5.36
C HIS A 99 1.73 -5.41 -4.13
N LEU A 100 3.05 -5.37 -4.03
CA LEU A 100 3.79 -4.63 -3.01
C LEU A 100 4.14 -3.24 -3.55
N VAL A 101 3.90 -2.18 -2.79
CA VAL A 101 4.41 -0.84 -3.10
C VAL A 101 5.91 -0.79 -2.74
N VAL A 102 6.73 -0.56 -3.76
CA VAL A 102 8.19 -0.50 -3.62
C VAL A 102 8.69 0.94 -3.67
N SER A 103 8.01 1.78 -4.45
CA SER A 103 8.20 3.22 -4.45
C SER A 103 6.89 3.90 -4.03
N PRO A 104 6.79 4.48 -2.83
CA PRO A 104 5.57 5.12 -2.36
C PRO A 104 5.19 6.35 -3.21
N PRO A 105 3.92 6.77 -3.16
CA PRO A 105 3.47 7.99 -3.83
C PRO A 105 4.22 9.20 -3.31
N ASN A 106 4.51 10.12 -4.22
CA ASN A 106 5.22 11.33 -3.89
C ASN A 106 4.68 12.52 -4.69
N LEU A 107 4.09 13.48 -3.98
CA LEU A 107 3.54 14.69 -4.60
C LEU A 107 4.61 15.62 -5.15
N ALA A 108 5.86 15.52 -4.67
CA ALA A 108 6.97 16.26 -5.25
C ALA A 108 7.15 15.93 -6.74
N ARG A 109 6.70 14.74 -7.17
CA ARG A 109 6.79 14.35 -8.57
C ARG A 109 5.91 15.14 -9.51
N VAL A 110 4.84 15.72 -8.99
CA VAL A 110 3.90 16.55 -9.76
C VAL A 110 4.42 17.97 -9.95
N LEU A 111 5.30 18.46 -9.08
CA LEU A 111 5.64 19.89 -9.00
C LEU A 111 6.37 20.42 -10.26
N ASN A 112 7.08 19.55 -10.99
CA ASN A 112 7.84 19.92 -12.19
C ASN A 112 7.41 19.17 -13.46
N SER A 113 6.31 18.39 -13.42
CA SER A 113 5.95 17.46 -14.51
C SER A 113 5.51 18.11 -15.80
N PHE A 114 4.83 19.24 -15.68
CA PHE A 114 4.34 19.98 -16.83
C PHE A 114 5.46 20.73 -17.56
N ASP A 115 6.44 21.26 -16.83
CA ASP A 115 7.58 21.96 -17.40
C ASP A 115 8.51 20.99 -18.15
N GLY A 116 8.78 19.80 -17.57
CA GLY A 116 9.53 18.75 -18.26
C GLY A 116 8.86 18.31 -19.58
N PHE A 117 7.53 18.23 -19.60
CA PHE A 117 6.78 17.89 -20.81
C PHE A 117 6.86 18.96 -21.89
N LEU A 118 6.70 20.22 -21.51
CA LEU A 118 6.80 21.32 -22.46
C LEU A 118 8.22 21.46 -23.01
N ASN A 119 9.24 21.20 -22.20
CA ASN A 119 10.63 21.20 -22.63
C ASN A 119 10.90 20.08 -23.66
N LEU A 120 10.45 18.85 -23.39
CA LEU A 120 10.60 17.74 -24.33
C LEU A 120 9.92 18.04 -25.69
N LEU A 121 8.67 18.53 -25.66
CA LEU A 121 7.94 18.94 -26.87
C LEU A 121 8.67 20.07 -27.64
N TRP A 122 9.26 21.00 -26.90
CA TRP A 122 9.99 22.12 -27.48
C TRP A 122 11.29 21.65 -28.13
N GLU A 123 12.04 20.77 -27.48
CA GLU A 123 13.25 20.17 -28.04
C GLU A 123 12.97 19.38 -29.31
N ASN A 124 11.92 18.56 -29.33
CA ASN A 124 11.56 17.81 -30.53
C ASN A 124 11.10 18.67 -31.70
N LEU A 125 10.46 19.80 -31.43
CA LEU A 125 10.08 20.76 -32.47
C LEU A 125 11.32 21.34 -33.16
N TRP A 126 12.41 21.58 -32.43
CA TRP A 126 13.63 22.20 -32.96
C TRP A 126 14.67 21.17 -33.45
N ASN A 127 14.71 19.99 -32.84
CA ASN A 127 15.68 18.93 -33.12
C ASN A 127 15.09 17.82 -34.01
N ALA A 128 13.89 18.02 -34.57
CA ALA A 128 13.28 17.15 -35.59
C ALA A 128 13.23 15.65 -35.24
N GLY A 129 12.97 15.31 -33.98
CA GLY A 129 12.92 13.93 -33.50
C GLY A 129 14.24 13.41 -32.90
N GLU A 130 15.28 14.25 -32.78
CA GLU A 130 16.54 13.93 -32.09
C GLU A 130 16.56 14.44 -30.62
N SER A 131 15.41 14.71 -30.00
CA SER A 131 15.39 15.07 -28.57
C SER A 131 15.97 13.94 -27.72
N ASP A 132 16.71 14.29 -26.67
CA ASP A 132 17.06 13.34 -25.63
C ASP A 132 15.83 13.09 -24.75
N PRO A 133 15.25 11.88 -24.73
CA PRO A 133 14.11 11.58 -23.86
C PRO A 133 14.43 11.75 -22.37
N ASP A 134 15.71 11.70 -22.01
CA ASP A 134 16.22 11.91 -20.65
C ASP A 134 16.12 13.38 -20.21
N SER A 135 15.83 14.32 -21.13
CA SER A 135 15.51 15.71 -20.80
C SER A 135 14.18 15.85 -20.05
N TYR A 136 13.41 14.75 -19.91
CA TYR A 136 12.24 14.67 -19.04
C TYR A 136 12.62 14.57 -17.56
N THR A 137 13.30 15.60 -17.04
CA THR A 137 13.78 15.72 -15.65
C THR A 137 12.67 15.71 -14.59
N ALA A 138 11.41 15.68 -15.00
CA ALA A 138 10.26 15.51 -14.13
C ALA A 138 10.08 14.09 -13.58
N LEU A 139 10.85 13.13 -14.09
CA LEU A 139 10.97 11.77 -13.57
C LEU A 139 12.37 11.53 -13.00
N ASP A 140 13.02 12.54 -12.44
CA ASP A 140 14.28 12.38 -11.72
C ASP A 140 14.04 12.68 -10.23
N PHE A 141 14.16 11.66 -9.38
CA PHE A 141 13.89 11.75 -7.92
C PHE A 141 15.00 11.11 -7.08
N ASP A 142 16.21 11.05 -7.62
CA ASP A 142 17.36 10.41 -6.98
C ASP A 142 17.71 11.03 -5.60
N ASP A 143 17.23 12.26 -5.34
CA ASP A 143 17.50 13.03 -4.11
C ASP A 143 16.42 12.94 -3.01
N LEU A 144 15.38 12.12 -3.15
CA LEU A 144 14.28 12.04 -2.17
C LEU A 144 14.31 10.76 -1.32
N ASN A 145 14.31 10.95 0.01
CA ASN A 145 14.26 9.84 0.95
C ASN A 145 12.95 9.05 0.84
N LEU A 146 13.08 7.72 0.80
CA LEU A 146 11.96 6.79 0.81
C LEU A 146 11.17 6.86 2.12
N ASP A 147 9.84 6.83 2.04
CA ASP A 147 9.00 6.57 3.21
C ASP A 147 9.00 5.06 3.53
N TYR A 148 10.04 4.62 4.23
CA TYR A 148 10.20 3.23 4.63
C TYR A 148 9.04 2.72 5.50
N LEU A 149 8.42 3.58 6.31
CA LEU A 149 7.30 3.18 7.16
C LEU A 149 6.07 2.84 6.31
N LEU A 150 5.81 3.61 5.26
CA LEU A 150 4.69 3.33 4.34
C LEU A 150 4.89 2.02 3.57
N THR A 151 6.12 1.68 3.18
CA THR A 151 6.40 0.44 2.44
C THR A 151 6.41 -0.81 3.33
N SER A 152 6.78 -0.67 4.61
CA SER A 152 6.98 -1.80 5.51
C SER A 152 5.85 -2.07 6.49
N SER A 153 5.17 -1.03 7.00
CA SER A 153 4.27 -1.18 8.15
C SER A 153 2.93 -1.84 7.84
N GLU A 154 2.53 -2.76 8.69
CA GLU A 154 1.19 -3.34 8.77
C GLU A 154 0.18 -2.46 9.50
N LEU A 155 0.62 -1.44 10.25
CA LEU A 155 -0.27 -0.70 11.15
C LEU A 155 -1.50 -0.08 10.45
N PRO A 156 -1.39 0.49 9.23
CA PRO A 156 -2.56 0.97 8.50
C PRO A 156 -3.52 -0.14 8.07
N PHE A 157 -3.03 -1.37 7.87
CA PHE A 157 -3.84 -2.54 7.50
C PHE A 157 -4.89 -2.88 8.55
N TYR A 158 -4.67 -2.53 9.83
CA TYR A 158 -5.72 -2.68 10.85
C TYR A 158 -7.02 -1.97 10.52
N ASN A 159 -6.99 -0.85 9.79
CA ASN A 159 -8.21 -0.12 9.42
C ASN A 159 -9.06 -0.86 8.38
N THR A 160 -8.54 -1.93 7.79
CA THR A 160 -9.26 -2.75 6.81
C THR A 160 -9.93 -3.96 7.46
N LYS A 161 -9.43 -4.38 8.63
CA LYS A 161 -9.95 -5.53 9.38
C LYS A 161 -11.24 -5.16 10.12
N PRO A 162 -12.29 -6.02 10.09
CA PRO A 162 -13.49 -5.80 10.88
C PRO A 162 -13.16 -5.67 12.37
N TYR A 163 -13.79 -4.72 13.05
CA TYR A 163 -13.63 -4.47 14.50
C TYR A 163 -12.29 -3.89 14.96
N TYR A 164 -11.36 -3.62 14.04
CA TYR A 164 -10.11 -2.92 14.37
C TYR A 164 -10.18 -1.46 13.93
N THR A 165 -9.48 -0.59 14.64
CA THR A 165 -9.28 0.80 14.25
C THR A 165 -7.92 1.27 14.73
N TYR A 166 -7.04 1.59 13.78
CA TYR A 166 -5.77 2.25 14.02
C TYR A 166 -5.90 3.76 13.80
N HIS A 167 -5.92 4.51 14.90
CA HIS A 167 -6.34 5.92 14.92
C HIS A 167 -5.36 6.86 14.24
N ASN A 168 -4.07 6.51 14.19
CA ASN A 168 -3.05 7.38 13.62
C ASN A 168 -3.25 7.62 12.11
N THR A 169 -3.91 6.71 11.40
CA THR A 169 -4.16 6.80 9.95
C THR A 169 -5.63 6.61 9.57
N LYS A 170 -6.56 6.66 10.54
CA LYS A 170 -8.00 6.40 10.35
C LYS A 170 -8.67 7.23 9.24
N PHE A 171 -8.12 8.41 8.92
CA PHE A 171 -8.67 9.27 7.89
C PHE A 171 -8.58 8.61 6.50
N ILE A 172 -9.70 8.57 5.77
CA ILE A 172 -9.79 7.82 4.50
C ILE A 172 -8.85 8.32 3.40
N PHE A 173 -8.52 9.61 3.39
CA PHE A 173 -7.56 10.19 2.44
C PHE A 173 -6.13 10.27 3.00
N ASN A 174 -5.85 9.60 4.12
CA ASN A 174 -4.48 9.44 4.58
C ASN A 174 -3.75 8.47 3.65
N THR A 175 -2.60 8.88 3.11
CA THR A 175 -1.78 8.05 2.21
C THR A 175 -1.50 6.67 2.79
N TYR A 176 -1.19 6.55 4.08
CA TYR A 176 -0.97 5.26 4.72
C TYR A 176 -2.18 4.34 4.66
N ASN A 177 -3.40 4.89 4.77
CA ASN A 177 -4.62 4.10 4.69
C ASN A 177 -4.93 3.69 3.24
N MET A 178 -4.61 4.56 2.27
CA MET A 178 -4.81 4.29 0.85
C MET A 178 -3.95 3.12 0.32
N TYR A 179 -2.77 2.91 0.90
CA TYR A 179 -1.81 1.86 0.53
C TYR A 179 -1.75 0.73 1.56
N SER A 180 -2.73 0.67 2.47
CA SER A 180 -2.74 -0.23 3.63
C SER A 180 -2.70 -1.73 3.28
N TYR A 181 -3.09 -2.12 2.06
CA TYR A 181 -3.01 -3.49 1.57
C TYR A 181 -1.69 -3.82 0.88
N ASN A 182 -0.89 -2.82 0.52
CA ASN A 182 0.24 -2.95 -0.40
C ASN A 182 1.60 -2.90 0.31
N THR A 183 1.65 -2.97 1.63
CA THR A 183 2.90 -2.92 2.41
C THR A 183 3.44 -4.33 2.66
N LEU A 184 4.73 -4.46 3.00
CA LEU A 184 5.34 -5.75 3.35
C LEU A 184 4.59 -6.43 4.50
N GLY A 185 4.39 -5.73 5.61
CA GLY A 185 3.70 -6.29 6.78
C GLY A 185 2.23 -6.65 6.53
N ALA A 186 1.55 -5.91 5.65
CA ALA A 186 0.18 -6.25 5.24
C ALA A 186 0.14 -7.50 4.36
N LEU A 187 1.04 -7.64 3.40
CA LEU A 187 1.11 -8.80 2.51
C LEU A 187 1.54 -10.07 3.24
N GLU A 188 2.48 -9.99 4.18
CA GLU A 188 2.84 -11.13 5.05
C GLU A 188 1.62 -11.59 5.88
N THR A 189 0.81 -10.66 6.36
CA THR A 189 -0.42 -11.00 7.11
C THR A 189 -1.42 -11.70 6.19
N GLN A 190 -1.64 -11.14 5.00
CA GLN A 190 -2.61 -11.68 4.03
C GLN A 190 -2.21 -13.05 3.48
N VAL A 191 -0.93 -13.27 3.16
CA VAL A 191 -0.48 -14.57 2.65
C VAL A 191 -0.57 -15.64 3.72
N ARG A 192 -0.30 -15.30 4.99
CA ARG A 192 -0.44 -16.25 6.09
C ARG A 192 -1.87 -16.67 6.31
N GLU A 193 -2.81 -15.72 6.34
CA GLU A 193 -4.23 -16.00 6.43
C GLU A 193 -4.71 -16.80 5.20
N GLY A 194 -4.36 -16.37 3.99
CA GLY A 194 -4.80 -16.98 2.73
C GLY A 194 -4.20 -18.37 2.45
N SER A 195 -3.01 -18.66 2.97
CA SER A 195 -2.32 -19.94 2.82
C SER A 195 -2.46 -20.87 4.04
N SER A 196 -3.27 -20.49 5.03
CA SER A 196 -3.42 -21.25 6.29
C SER A 196 -2.07 -21.52 6.97
N GLY A 197 -1.17 -20.53 6.97
CA GLY A 197 0.14 -20.59 7.62
C GLY A 197 1.25 -21.28 6.83
N GLN A 198 1.02 -21.66 5.56
CA GLN A 198 2.08 -22.27 4.74
C GLN A 198 3.17 -21.28 4.36
N PHE A 199 2.80 -20.04 4.06
CA PHE A 199 3.69 -18.90 3.88
C PHE A 199 3.43 -17.89 4.99
N ASP A 200 4.49 -17.32 5.55
CA ASP A 200 4.43 -16.43 6.71
C ASP A 200 5.43 -15.27 6.63
N ALA A 201 6.29 -15.25 5.60
CA ALA A 201 7.28 -14.20 5.40
C ALA A 201 7.48 -13.85 3.92
N ILE A 202 8.00 -12.66 3.66
CA ILE A 202 8.46 -12.21 2.34
C ILE A 202 9.98 -12.13 2.33
N ARG A 203 10.61 -12.74 1.32
CA ARG A 203 12.06 -12.69 1.12
C ARG A 203 12.42 -11.83 -0.08
N PRO A 204 13.32 -10.84 0.08
CA PRO A 204 13.96 -10.20 -1.07
C PRO A 204 14.96 -11.17 -1.72
N THR A 205 14.93 -11.28 -3.04
CA THR A 205 15.84 -12.08 -3.87
C THR A 205 16.29 -11.28 -5.09
N CYS A 206 17.27 -11.79 -5.83
CA CYS A 206 17.73 -11.21 -7.08
C CYS A 206 17.96 -12.34 -8.08
N ILE A 207 17.22 -12.33 -9.19
CA ILE A 207 17.31 -13.34 -10.25
C ILE A 207 17.77 -12.63 -11.52
N ASP A 208 18.89 -13.08 -12.09
CA ASP A 208 19.50 -12.49 -13.29
C ASP A 208 19.76 -10.98 -13.20
N GLY A 209 20.02 -10.47 -11.99
CA GLY A 209 20.27 -9.05 -11.74
C GLY A 209 19.00 -8.21 -11.52
N ALA A 210 17.81 -8.82 -11.57
CA ALA A 210 16.54 -8.18 -11.25
C ALA A 210 16.13 -8.50 -9.79
N PRO A 211 15.98 -7.49 -8.91
CA PRO A 211 15.43 -7.69 -7.57
C PRO A 211 13.98 -8.15 -7.64
N GLN A 212 13.60 -9.10 -6.79
CA GLN A 212 12.24 -9.66 -6.70
C GLN A 212 11.89 -10.00 -5.25
N TYR A 213 10.61 -10.01 -4.92
CA TYR A 213 10.11 -10.47 -3.62
C TYR A 213 9.38 -11.80 -3.79
N GLU A 214 9.61 -12.72 -2.86
CA GLU A 214 9.03 -14.06 -2.89
C GLU A 214 8.34 -14.39 -1.56
N PHE A 215 7.16 -15.00 -1.62
CA PHE A 215 6.53 -15.57 -0.44
C PHE A 215 7.23 -16.86 -0.02
N ILE A 216 7.60 -16.94 1.25
CA ILE A 216 8.35 -18.08 1.81
C ILE A 216 7.75 -18.56 3.13
N ASN A 217 8.16 -19.76 3.54
CA ASN A 217 7.99 -20.26 4.89
C ASN A 217 9.26 -19.96 5.71
N SER A 218 9.16 -19.04 6.66
CA SER A 218 10.24 -18.54 7.50
C SER A 218 10.94 -19.66 8.29
N THR A 219 10.21 -20.71 8.68
CA THR A 219 10.76 -21.84 9.46
C THR A 219 11.84 -22.57 8.68
N ILE A 220 11.67 -22.70 7.35
CA ILE A 220 12.60 -23.38 6.45
C ILE A 220 13.90 -22.56 6.28
N TYR A 221 13.82 -21.24 6.39
CA TYR A 221 14.92 -20.31 6.13
C TYR A 221 15.46 -19.60 7.39
N SER A 222 15.01 -20.03 8.57
CA SER A 222 15.27 -19.39 9.87
C SER A 222 16.75 -19.17 10.20
N THR A 223 17.67 -19.94 9.63
CA THR A 223 19.11 -19.81 9.86
C THR A 223 19.80 -18.74 9.00
N VAL A 224 19.15 -18.26 7.94
CA VAL A 224 19.75 -17.34 6.95
C VAL A 224 18.99 -16.04 6.80
N LEU A 225 17.78 -15.94 7.35
CA LEU A 225 17.02 -14.70 7.31
C LEU A 225 17.60 -13.69 8.31
N PRO A 226 17.72 -12.40 7.91
CA PRO A 226 18.06 -11.34 8.85
C PRO A 226 16.97 -11.22 9.92
N GLN A 227 17.31 -10.54 11.02
CA GLN A 227 16.33 -10.22 12.06
C GLN A 227 15.13 -9.50 11.44
N GLN A 228 13.91 -10.00 11.73
CA GLN A 228 12.67 -9.43 11.23
C GLN A 228 12.50 -8.00 11.77
N ILE A 229 12.21 -7.06 10.88
CA ILE A 229 12.02 -5.64 11.23
C ILE A 229 10.54 -5.23 11.27
N LEU A 230 9.66 -6.08 10.74
CA LEU A 230 8.22 -5.88 10.70
C LEU A 230 7.62 -6.10 12.09
N TYR A 231 6.44 -5.52 12.34
CA TYR A 231 5.71 -5.65 13.62
C TYR A 231 6.45 -5.10 14.84
N ARG A 232 7.47 -4.27 14.63
CA ARG A 232 8.39 -3.71 15.64
C ARG A 232 8.46 -2.18 15.53
N PRO A 233 8.85 -1.46 16.60
CA PRO A 233 8.98 0.00 16.54
C PRO A 233 10.16 0.42 15.66
N VAL A 234 10.04 1.60 15.04
CA VAL A 234 11.15 2.23 14.31
C VAL A 234 12.16 2.79 15.30
N VAL A 235 13.43 2.41 15.18
CA VAL A 235 14.48 2.91 16.05
C VAL A 235 14.98 4.25 15.52
N LEU A 236 15.03 5.25 16.40
CA LEU A 236 15.56 6.57 16.11
C LEU A 236 16.78 6.83 16.98
N SER A 237 17.79 7.51 16.44
CA SER A 237 18.84 8.07 17.29
C SER A 237 18.21 8.88 18.43
N GLU A 238 18.77 8.80 19.65
CA GLU A 238 18.22 9.47 20.82
C GLU A 238 18.00 10.98 20.57
N THR A 239 18.94 11.62 19.88
CA THR A 239 18.84 13.03 19.50
C THR A 239 17.62 13.29 18.61
N ARG A 240 17.39 12.46 17.58
CA ARG A 240 16.24 12.58 16.68
C ARG A 240 14.92 12.29 17.40
N TYR A 241 14.91 11.28 18.27
CA TYR A 241 13.74 10.93 19.07
C TYR A 241 13.29 12.12 19.94
N ASN A 242 14.24 12.75 20.64
CA ASN A 242 13.99 13.90 21.49
C ASN A 242 13.55 15.16 20.71
N GLN A 243 14.02 15.31 19.47
CA GLN A 243 13.63 16.41 18.58
C GLN A 243 12.20 16.24 18.03
N VAL A 244 11.87 15.04 17.56
CA VAL A 244 10.59 14.78 16.88
C VAL A 244 9.45 14.57 17.87
N GLN A 245 9.74 14.00 19.04
CA GLN A 245 8.74 13.62 20.05
C GLN A 245 7.59 12.83 19.42
N PRO A 246 7.90 11.66 18.83
CA PRO A 246 6.97 10.96 17.96
C PRO A 246 5.67 10.59 18.69
N ALA A 247 4.54 10.73 18.00
CA ALA A 247 3.25 10.40 18.56
C ALA A 247 3.08 8.88 18.76
N LEU A 248 2.52 8.49 19.90
CA LEU A 248 2.17 7.09 20.24
C LEU A 248 1.20 6.48 19.22
N GLY A 249 1.32 5.16 19.05
CA GLY A 249 0.35 4.34 18.33
C GLY A 249 -0.89 4.10 19.16
N ARG A 250 -2.06 4.10 18.50
CA ARG A 250 -3.34 3.83 19.14
C ARG A 250 -4.15 2.85 18.29
N LEU A 251 -4.30 1.63 18.80
CA LEU A 251 -5.14 0.59 18.21
C LEU A 251 -6.34 0.35 19.10
N THR A 252 -7.54 0.29 18.51
CA THR A 252 -8.76 -0.11 19.20
C THR A 252 -9.29 -1.39 18.58
N VAL A 253 -9.61 -2.36 19.41
CA VAL A 253 -10.25 -3.61 19.02
C VAL A 253 -11.58 -3.71 19.73
N ASN A 254 -12.67 -3.84 18.97
CA ASN A 254 -13.99 -4.06 19.53
C ASN A 254 -14.14 -5.55 19.85
N VAL A 255 -14.49 -5.88 21.08
CA VAL A 255 -14.61 -7.26 21.57
C VAL A 255 -15.97 -7.49 22.22
N ARG A 256 -16.43 -8.74 22.13
CA ARG A 256 -17.73 -9.16 22.62
C ARG A 256 -17.77 -9.23 24.14
N CYS A 257 -18.94 -8.94 24.69
CA CYS A 257 -19.28 -9.18 26.09
C CYS A 257 -19.67 -10.65 26.29
N LYS A 258 -19.21 -11.28 27.37
CA LYS A 258 -19.57 -12.67 27.72
C LYS A 258 -21.03 -12.80 28.15
N ASP A 259 -21.48 -11.86 28.96
CA ASP A 259 -22.73 -11.96 29.73
C ASP A 259 -23.91 -11.25 29.04
N TYR A 260 -23.78 -10.90 27.75
CA TYR A 260 -24.80 -10.14 27.04
C TYR A 260 -25.00 -10.61 25.59
N ASP A 261 -26.23 -11.05 25.28
CA ASP A 261 -26.58 -11.64 23.98
C ASP A 261 -26.44 -10.68 22.79
N GLN A 262 -26.73 -9.38 22.99
CA GLN A 262 -26.65 -8.37 21.93
C GLN A 262 -25.30 -7.65 21.96
N THR A 263 -24.27 -8.33 21.44
CA THR A 263 -22.90 -7.80 21.44
C THR A 263 -22.28 -7.80 20.03
N LEU A 264 -21.18 -7.05 19.85
CA LEU A 264 -20.42 -6.97 18.60
C LEU A 264 -18.93 -7.06 18.89
N GLY A 265 -18.15 -7.46 17.89
CA GLY A 265 -16.70 -7.54 18.00
C GLY A 265 -16.14 -8.95 17.85
N ILE A 266 -14.86 -9.08 18.13
CA ILE A 266 -14.13 -10.35 18.21
C ILE A 266 -14.54 -11.06 19.49
N ASN A 267 -14.68 -12.39 19.45
CA ASN A 267 -14.92 -13.17 20.67
C ASN A 267 -13.60 -13.33 21.43
N PRO A 268 -13.41 -12.68 22.60
CA PRO A 268 -12.14 -12.77 23.31
C PRO A 268 -11.97 -14.12 24.05
N TYR A 269 -13.01 -14.94 24.11
CA TYR A 269 -13.01 -16.23 24.80
C TYR A 269 -12.73 -17.40 23.84
N ASP A 270 -12.46 -17.12 22.56
CA ASP A 270 -12.09 -18.13 21.56
C ASP A 270 -10.60 -18.47 21.67
N MET A 271 -10.30 -19.39 22.58
CA MET A 271 -8.95 -19.81 22.94
C MET A 271 -8.81 -21.33 22.87
N ASN A 272 -7.61 -21.82 22.58
CA ASN A 272 -7.32 -23.25 22.62
C ASN A 272 -7.21 -23.75 24.08
N GLU A 273 -7.25 -25.08 24.27
CA GLU A 273 -7.24 -25.68 25.61
C GLU A 273 -6.01 -25.32 26.45
N ILE A 274 -4.86 -25.07 25.82
CA ILE A 274 -3.61 -24.73 26.50
C ILE A 274 -3.64 -23.27 26.99
N GLU A 275 -4.13 -22.36 26.14
CA GLU A 275 -4.31 -20.94 26.47
C GLU A 275 -5.25 -20.77 27.66
N GLN A 276 -6.38 -21.51 27.68
CA GLN A 276 -7.39 -21.44 28.73
C GLN A 276 -6.91 -21.87 30.13
N ILE A 277 -5.77 -22.56 30.23
CA ILE A 277 -5.19 -22.95 31.53
C ILE A 277 -4.60 -21.72 32.24
N VAL A 278 -4.12 -20.74 31.49
CA VAL A 278 -3.35 -19.60 32.01
C VAL A 278 -4.10 -18.28 31.86
N TYR A 279 -4.92 -18.16 30.82
CA TYR A 279 -5.57 -16.93 30.43
C TYR A 279 -7.09 -17.11 30.35
N GLU A 280 -7.81 -16.02 30.64
CA GLU A 280 -9.26 -16.01 30.62
C GLU A 280 -9.84 -15.22 29.44
N ALA A 281 -9.04 -14.38 28.79
CA ALA A 281 -9.42 -13.70 27.55
C ALA A 281 -8.21 -13.48 26.65
N LYS A 282 -8.45 -13.41 25.34
CA LYS A 282 -7.46 -13.19 24.28
C LYS A 282 -7.98 -12.19 23.25
N VAL A 283 -7.16 -11.23 22.88
CA VAL A 283 -7.43 -10.29 21.79
C VAL A 283 -6.31 -10.43 20.76
N PRO A 284 -6.57 -11.02 19.59
CA PRO A 284 -5.56 -11.11 18.55
C PRO A 284 -5.17 -9.71 18.07
N LEU A 285 -3.88 -9.45 17.93
CA LEU A 285 -3.35 -8.22 17.35
C LEU A 285 -2.84 -8.52 15.94
N ASN A 286 -1.85 -9.39 15.76
CA ASN A 286 -1.42 -9.85 14.44
C ASN A 286 -0.70 -11.19 14.57
N ASP A 287 -1.10 -12.19 13.79
CA ASP A 287 -0.54 -13.54 13.89
C ASP A 287 0.97 -13.61 13.58
N ASN A 288 1.50 -12.63 12.82
CA ASN A 288 2.94 -12.50 12.53
C ASN A 288 3.74 -11.84 13.66
N GLY A 289 3.08 -11.30 14.68
CA GLY A 289 3.71 -10.67 15.83
C GLY A 289 3.18 -9.26 16.10
N PHE A 290 3.40 -8.80 17.33
CA PHE A 290 3.13 -7.43 17.74
C PHE A 290 4.13 -7.06 18.84
N GLU A 291 5.33 -6.66 18.43
CA GLU A 291 6.47 -6.39 19.31
C GLU A 291 6.64 -4.90 19.61
N TYR A 292 5.61 -4.09 19.37
CA TYR A 292 5.60 -2.70 19.78
C TYR A 292 5.48 -2.60 21.31
N PRO A 293 6.35 -1.82 22.00
CA PRO A 293 6.25 -1.64 23.44
C PRO A 293 4.90 -1.02 23.83
N ILE A 294 4.07 -1.79 24.51
CA ILE A 294 2.78 -1.30 25.03
C ILE A 294 3.07 -0.39 26.23
N LYS A 295 2.47 0.80 26.21
CA LYS A 295 2.48 1.74 27.34
C LYS A 295 1.27 1.55 28.23
N TYR A 296 0.09 1.46 27.62
CA TYR A 296 -1.17 1.41 28.34
C TYR A 296 -2.19 0.57 27.58
N ILE A 297 -3.04 -0.10 28.35
CA ILE A 297 -4.25 -0.76 27.85
C ILE A 297 -5.43 -0.18 28.59
N TYR A 298 -6.41 0.31 27.85
CA TYR A 298 -7.67 0.79 28.39
C TYR A 298 -8.82 -0.05 27.87
N ILE A 299 -9.84 -0.24 28.71
CA ILE A 299 -11.10 -0.85 28.32
C ILE A 299 -12.20 0.20 28.45
N ASP A 300 -12.99 0.37 27.39
CA ASP A 300 -14.25 1.12 27.46
C ASP A 300 -15.42 0.17 27.33
N VAL A 301 -16.49 0.45 28.07
CA VAL A 301 -17.77 -0.24 27.93
C VAL A 301 -18.67 0.59 27.04
N ALA A 302 -18.72 0.22 25.77
CA ALA A 302 -19.48 0.91 24.75
C ALA A 302 -20.92 0.39 24.67
N ASN A 303 -21.83 1.31 24.40
CA ASN A 303 -23.24 1.04 24.19
C ASN A 303 -23.73 1.75 22.93
N PHE A 304 -24.16 0.97 21.93
CA PHE A 304 -24.63 1.50 20.65
C PHE A 304 -26.12 1.27 20.47
N ASP A 305 -26.88 2.36 20.39
CA ASP A 305 -28.30 2.35 20.06
C ASP A 305 -28.52 2.95 18.66
N ILE A 306 -29.41 2.34 17.87
CA ILE A 306 -29.67 2.77 16.48
C ILE A 306 -30.26 4.20 16.42
N PHE A 307 -30.96 4.64 17.46
CA PHE A 307 -31.59 5.96 17.52
C PHE A 307 -30.78 6.97 18.33
N ALA A 308 -30.12 6.54 19.42
CA ALA A 308 -29.32 7.42 20.29
C ALA A 308 -27.83 7.48 19.92
N GLY A 309 -27.34 6.60 19.04
CA GLY A 309 -25.95 6.52 18.63
C GLY A 309 -25.04 5.85 19.67
N LEU A 310 -23.75 6.14 19.57
CA LEU A 310 -22.72 5.60 20.47
C LEU A 310 -22.69 6.37 21.80
N SER A 311 -22.79 5.63 22.90
CA SER A 311 -22.62 6.10 24.27
C SER A 311 -21.71 5.13 25.03
N TYR A 312 -21.31 5.48 26.25
CA TYR A 312 -20.43 4.63 27.07
C TYR A 312 -20.97 4.54 28.50
N PHE A 313 -20.95 3.33 29.06
CA PHE A 313 -21.22 3.10 30.49
C PHE A 313 -20.01 3.44 31.35
N ALA A 314 -18.82 3.08 30.87
CA ALA A 314 -17.54 3.38 31.49
C ALA A 314 -16.48 3.61 30.40
N GLN A 315 -15.53 4.49 30.67
CA GLN A 315 -14.45 4.85 29.74
C GLN A 315 -13.13 4.94 30.49
N ASP A 316 -12.04 4.76 29.75
CA ASP A 316 -10.66 4.93 30.23
C ASP A 316 -10.33 4.02 31.44
N LEU A 317 -10.91 2.81 31.49
CA LEU A 317 -10.57 1.83 32.52
C LEU A 317 -9.18 1.27 32.25
N LEU A 318 -8.18 1.78 32.98
CA LEU A 318 -6.79 1.32 32.86
C LEU A 318 -6.65 -0.11 33.40
N VAL A 319 -6.11 -1.00 32.57
CA VAL A 319 -5.77 -2.38 32.93
C VAL A 319 -4.41 -2.39 33.60
N ASN A 320 -4.26 -3.17 34.70
CA ASN A 320 -2.97 -3.27 35.38
C ASN A 320 -2.01 -4.13 34.54
N GLU A 321 -0.72 -3.80 34.55
CA GLU A 321 0.31 -4.53 33.79
C GLU A 321 0.45 -6.01 34.19
N SER A 322 0.07 -6.37 35.42
CA SER A 322 0.05 -7.77 35.88
C SER A 322 -1.08 -8.60 35.26
N ASP A 323 -2.11 -7.95 34.72
CA ASP A 323 -3.34 -8.59 34.28
C ASP A 323 -3.33 -8.92 32.78
N TYR A 324 -2.24 -8.61 32.08
CA TYR A 324 -2.09 -8.91 30.67
C TYR A 324 -0.67 -9.36 30.29
N ASN A 325 -0.58 -10.10 29.19
CA ASN A 325 0.66 -10.48 28.54
C ASN A 325 0.51 -10.38 27.02
N VAL A 326 1.58 -10.07 26.30
CA VAL A 326 1.60 -10.12 24.84
C VAL A 326 2.52 -11.23 24.40
N ASP A 327 1.99 -12.18 23.64
CA ASP A 327 2.78 -13.28 23.09
C ASP A 327 2.28 -13.65 21.69
N CYS A 328 3.21 -13.90 20.77
CA CYS A 328 2.95 -14.27 19.38
C CYS A 328 1.88 -13.37 18.70
N GLY A 329 1.93 -12.07 19.02
CA GLY A 329 0.99 -11.07 18.50
C GLY A 329 -0.46 -11.22 18.97
N ASN A 330 -0.68 -11.91 20.08
CA ASN A 330 -1.93 -11.94 20.82
C ASN A 330 -1.77 -11.21 22.14
N LEU A 331 -2.79 -10.43 22.52
CA LEU A 331 -2.92 -9.82 23.84
C LEU A 331 -3.76 -10.75 24.72
N TYR A 332 -3.12 -11.40 25.68
CA TYR A 332 -3.77 -12.26 26.64
C TYR A 332 -4.06 -11.51 27.93
N PHE A 333 -5.18 -11.85 28.57
CA PHE A 333 -5.55 -11.36 29.89
C PHE A 333 -5.61 -12.53 30.88
N THR A 334 -5.03 -12.35 32.06
CA THR A 334 -5.04 -13.36 33.12
C THR A 334 -6.39 -13.44 33.85
N LYS A 335 -7.25 -12.46 33.62
CA LYS A 335 -8.63 -12.37 34.13
C LYS A 335 -9.58 -12.10 32.97
N SER A 336 -10.83 -12.50 33.13
CA SER A 336 -11.89 -12.11 32.19
C SER A 336 -12.01 -10.59 32.08
N LEU A 337 -12.50 -10.11 30.95
CA LEU A 337 -12.67 -8.67 30.74
C LEU A 337 -13.71 -8.10 31.72
N GLU A 338 -14.76 -8.86 32.04
CA GLU A 338 -15.77 -8.48 33.01
C GLU A 338 -15.19 -8.31 34.41
N GLU A 339 -14.34 -9.22 34.87
CA GLU A 339 -13.69 -9.11 36.18
C GLU A 339 -12.82 -7.85 36.26
N ILE A 340 -12.02 -7.58 35.23
CA ILE A 340 -11.18 -6.37 35.15
C ILE A 340 -12.05 -5.10 35.19
N ILE A 341 -13.19 -5.10 34.49
CA ILE A 341 -14.13 -3.96 34.50
C ILE A 341 -14.78 -3.81 35.88
N SER A 342 -15.25 -4.91 36.48
CA SER A 342 -15.95 -4.94 37.77
C SER A 342 -15.10 -4.43 38.93
N GLU A 343 -13.78 -4.66 38.90
CA GLU A 343 -12.84 -4.10 39.87
C GLU A 343 -12.80 -2.56 39.86
N LYS A 344 -13.02 -1.95 38.69
CA LYS A 344 -12.97 -0.49 38.49
C LYS A 344 -14.35 0.15 38.50
N TYR A 345 -15.39 -0.60 38.12
CA TYR A 345 -16.77 -0.13 37.96
C TYR A 345 -17.74 -1.06 38.71
N SER A 346 -17.92 -0.81 40.01
CA SER A 346 -18.73 -1.64 40.90
C SER A 346 -20.20 -1.70 40.47
N GLY A 347 -20.78 -2.91 40.45
CA GLY A 347 -22.18 -3.14 40.06
C GLY A 347 -22.38 -3.42 38.56
N PHE A 348 -21.30 -3.49 37.78
CA PHE A 348 -21.35 -3.78 36.35
C PHE A 348 -21.88 -5.17 36.02
N GLU A 349 -21.29 -6.21 36.62
CA GLU A 349 -21.74 -7.60 36.45
C GLU A 349 -23.18 -7.80 36.92
N GLU A 350 -23.58 -7.17 38.03
CA GLU A 350 -24.96 -7.24 38.51
C GLU A 350 -25.93 -6.56 37.52
N PHE A 351 -25.52 -5.49 36.85
CA PHE A 351 -26.31 -4.83 35.82
C PHE A 351 -26.46 -5.69 34.56
N LEU A 352 -25.37 -6.30 34.08
CA LEU A 352 -25.40 -7.11 32.85
C LEU A 352 -26.06 -8.48 33.03
N SER A 353 -25.87 -9.12 34.19
CA SER A 353 -26.45 -10.45 34.49
C SER A 353 -27.97 -10.43 34.68
N GLN A 354 -28.59 -9.25 34.77
CA GLN A 354 -30.04 -9.13 34.90
C GLN A 354 -30.73 -9.51 33.59
N THR A 355 -31.49 -10.61 33.60
CA THR A 355 -32.25 -11.15 32.44
C THR A 355 -33.27 -10.20 31.83
N TRP A 356 -33.62 -9.11 32.51
CA TRP A 356 -34.43 -8.04 31.93
C TRP A 356 -33.60 -6.96 31.23
N ALA A 357 -32.32 -6.80 31.58
CA ALA A 357 -31.43 -5.81 30.97
C ALA A 357 -31.35 -6.03 29.46
N SER A 358 -31.14 -7.27 29.00
CA SER A 358 -31.17 -7.62 27.56
C SER A 358 -32.54 -7.47 26.88
N LYS A 359 -33.64 -7.37 27.65
CA LYS A 359 -35.00 -7.13 27.11
C LYS A 359 -35.38 -5.65 27.07
N ILE A 360 -34.77 -4.81 27.91
CA ILE A 360 -35.02 -3.37 27.99
C ILE A 360 -33.99 -2.58 27.18
N ILE A 361 -32.73 -3.02 27.21
CA ILE A 361 -31.63 -2.46 26.45
C ILE A 361 -31.77 -2.99 25.01
N LYS A 362 -32.33 -2.17 24.13
CA LYS A 362 -32.38 -2.46 22.68
C LYS A 362 -31.04 -2.18 21.97
N SER A 363 -30.03 -1.83 22.75
CA SER A 363 -28.74 -1.36 22.28
C SER A 363 -27.68 -2.45 22.43
N THR A 364 -26.70 -2.39 21.54
CA THR A 364 -25.60 -3.36 21.47
C THR A 364 -24.49 -2.95 22.43
N ILE A 365 -24.11 -3.85 23.34
CA ILE A 365 -23.04 -3.61 24.33
C ILE A 365 -21.79 -4.39 23.92
N TYR A 366 -20.63 -3.74 23.95
CA TYR A 366 -19.35 -4.33 23.61
C TYR A 366 -18.22 -3.58 24.31
N TYR A 367 -17.02 -4.16 24.32
CA TYR A 367 -15.85 -3.52 24.90
C TYR A 367 -14.93 -2.98 23.81
N ASN A 368 -14.37 -1.79 24.03
CA ASN A 368 -13.28 -1.27 23.23
C ASN A 368 -11.99 -1.49 23.99
N VAL A 369 -11.19 -2.46 23.56
CA VAL A 369 -9.83 -2.64 24.07
C VAL A 369 -8.91 -1.69 23.30
N ARG A 370 -8.44 -0.65 23.97
CA ARG A 370 -7.54 0.37 23.41
C ARG A 370 -6.11 0.10 23.84
N VAL A 371 -5.27 -0.28 22.89
CA VAL A 371 -3.84 -0.50 23.06
C VAL A 371 -3.08 0.76 22.64
N VAL A 372 -2.32 1.32 23.57
CA VAL A 372 -1.44 2.48 23.34
C VAL A 372 0.01 2.01 23.42
N PHE A 373 0.79 2.26 22.38
CA PHE A 373 2.14 1.69 22.22
C PHE A 373 3.13 2.65 21.56
N ASP A 374 4.41 2.38 21.76
CA ASP A 374 5.51 3.10 21.11
C ASP A 374 5.68 2.62 19.68
N ARG A 375 5.46 3.53 18.71
CA ARG A 375 5.76 3.28 17.28
C ARG A 375 7.22 3.54 16.95
N PHE A 376 7.86 4.35 17.77
CA PHE A 376 9.24 4.76 17.64
C PHE A 376 9.89 4.60 19.00
N VAL A 377 11.15 4.18 19.03
CA VAL A 377 11.93 4.03 20.27
C VAL A 377 13.31 4.66 20.09
N PRO A 378 13.92 5.21 21.15
CA PRO A 378 15.28 5.73 21.07
C PRO A 378 16.30 4.59 21.06
N ASP A 379 17.39 4.79 20.32
CA ASP A 379 18.54 3.91 20.27
C ASP A 379 19.41 4.09 21.53
N THR A 380 19.14 3.31 22.59
CA THR A 380 19.74 3.47 23.92
C THR A 380 20.11 2.15 24.60
N THR A 381 19.68 1.00 24.07
CA THR A 381 19.93 -0.33 24.65
C THR A 381 20.54 -1.26 23.59
N ASP A 382 21.18 -2.36 24.02
CA ASP A 382 21.73 -3.34 23.08
C ASP A 382 20.67 -3.95 22.16
N GLU A 383 19.44 -4.08 22.66
CA GLU A 383 18.30 -4.55 21.88
C GLU A 383 17.88 -3.54 20.80
N THR A 384 17.78 -2.24 21.16
CA THR A 384 17.45 -1.21 20.17
C THR A 384 18.59 -0.97 19.18
N ASN A 385 19.85 -1.11 19.61
CA ASN A 385 21.03 -1.08 18.73
C ASN A 385 20.97 -2.21 17.67
N SER A 386 20.66 -3.44 18.10
CA SER A 386 20.53 -4.59 17.18
C SER A 386 19.38 -4.40 16.20
N LEU A 387 18.24 -3.92 16.69
CA LEU A 387 17.08 -3.64 15.84
C LEU A 387 17.36 -2.49 14.84
N ALA A 388 18.08 -1.45 15.26
CA ALA A 388 18.51 -0.36 14.37
C ALA A 388 19.40 -0.88 13.24
N LEU A 389 20.34 -1.78 13.52
CA LEU A 389 21.19 -2.40 12.50
C LEU A 389 20.38 -3.27 11.52
N ALA A 390 19.42 -4.04 12.03
CA ALA A 390 18.51 -4.82 11.20
C ALA A 390 17.67 -3.91 10.30
N GLN A 391 17.10 -2.83 10.84
CA GLN A 391 16.34 -1.83 10.10
C GLN A 391 17.19 -1.15 9.02
N ALA A 392 18.41 -0.71 9.34
CA ALA A 392 19.31 -0.11 8.36
C ALA A 392 19.63 -1.06 7.20
N THR A 393 19.85 -2.34 7.49
CA THR A 393 20.13 -3.36 6.46
C THR A 393 18.90 -3.59 5.57
N SER A 394 17.74 -3.77 6.17
CA SER A 394 16.48 -3.97 5.44
C SER A 394 16.09 -2.74 4.63
N TYR A 395 16.28 -1.53 5.15
CA TYR A 395 16.02 -0.28 4.43
C TYR A 395 16.97 -0.09 3.24
N ALA A 396 18.24 -0.48 3.36
CA ALA A 396 19.15 -0.47 2.21
C ALA A 396 18.69 -1.43 1.09
N ILE A 397 18.14 -2.59 1.45
CA ILE A 397 17.56 -3.53 0.47
C ILE A 397 16.30 -2.92 -0.16
N ILE A 398 15.39 -2.38 0.65
CA ILE A 398 14.16 -1.74 0.15
C ILE A 398 14.51 -0.56 -0.77
N ASP A 399 15.54 0.21 -0.45
CA ASP A 399 15.99 1.32 -1.29
C ASP A 399 16.58 0.86 -2.63
N TYR A 400 17.38 -0.21 -2.64
CA TYR A 400 17.84 -0.83 -3.88
C TYR A 400 16.67 -1.28 -4.78
N PHE A 401 15.66 -1.92 -4.18
CA PHE A 401 14.45 -2.32 -4.90
C PHE A 401 13.68 -1.11 -5.43
N ASN A 402 13.55 -0.05 -4.62
CA ASN A 402 12.96 1.22 -5.02
C ASN A 402 13.69 1.81 -6.23
N GLN A 403 15.02 1.97 -6.17
CA GLN A 403 15.81 2.53 -7.27
C GLN A 403 15.69 1.68 -8.55
N TYR A 404 15.76 0.35 -8.44
CA TYR A 404 15.61 -0.53 -9.59
C TYR A 404 14.22 -0.41 -10.23
N THR A 405 13.15 -0.57 -9.44
CA THR A 405 11.76 -0.50 -9.94
C THR A 405 11.46 0.88 -10.49
N TYR A 406 11.96 1.92 -9.83
CA TYR A 406 11.84 3.30 -10.29
C TYR A 406 12.49 3.48 -11.67
N ALA A 407 13.75 3.08 -11.83
CA ALA A 407 14.49 3.20 -13.08
C ALA A 407 13.85 2.36 -14.20
N GLU A 408 13.41 1.15 -13.90
CA GLU A 408 12.71 0.28 -14.85
C GLU A 408 11.39 0.91 -15.32
N VAL A 409 10.55 1.39 -14.40
CA VAL A 409 9.26 1.97 -14.75
C VAL A 409 9.43 3.29 -15.49
N SER A 410 10.30 4.17 -15.00
CA SER A 410 10.58 5.48 -15.61
C SER A 410 11.20 5.33 -16.99
N SER A 411 12.18 4.45 -17.19
CA SER A 411 12.78 4.21 -18.53
C SER A 411 11.77 3.67 -19.53
N ASN A 412 10.89 2.76 -19.11
CA ASN A 412 9.80 2.26 -19.95
C ASN A 412 8.82 3.38 -20.32
N MET A 413 8.45 4.25 -19.37
CA MET A 413 7.57 5.39 -19.62
C MET A 413 8.21 6.41 -20.57
N ILE A 414 9.48 6.76 -20.35
CA ILE A 414 10.25 7.68 -21.20
C ILE A 414 10.37 7.11 -22.62
N SER A 415 10.67 5.82 -22.77
CA SER A 415 10.71 5.16 -24.08
C SER A 415 9.34 5.18 -24.78
N GLU A 416 8.24 5.00 -24.05
CA GLU A 416 6.89 5.08 -24.62
C GLU A 416 6.52 6.48 -25.09
N ILE A 417 6.91 7.51 -24.32
CA ILE A 417 6.76 8.92 -24.69
C ILE A 417 7.54 9.20 -25.98
N ALA A 418 8.83 8.88 -26.00
CA ALA A 418 9.71 9.15 -27.13
C ALA A 418 9.23 8.47 -28.42
N TYR A 419 8.79 7.21 -28.32
CA TYR A 419 8.21 6.49 -29.45
C TYR A 419 6.93 7.16 -29.96
N THR A 420 6.02 7.50 -29.05
CA THR A 420 4.74 8.14 -29.39
C THR A 420 4.97 9.50 -30.05
N GLU A 421 5.89 10.28 -29.53
CA GLU A 421 6.23 11.60 -30.04
C GLU A 421 6.86 11.53 -31.43
N THR A 422 7.86 10.68 -31.61
CA THR A 422 8.51 10.45 -32.91
C THR A 422 7.49 10.06 -33.97
N LEU A 423 6.62 9.10 -33.66
CA LEU A 423 5.57 8.65 -34.58
C LEU A 423 4.57 9.78 -34.89
N THR A 424 4.21 10.59 -33.90
CA THR A 424 3.29 11.73 -34.06
C THR A 424 3.90 12.84 -34.92
N PHE A 425 5.18 13.16 -34.70
CA PHE A 425 5.92 14.13 -35.51
C PHE A 425 5.99 13.69 -36.97
N TRP A 426 6.47 12.48 -37.25
CA TRP A 426 6.61 11.97 -38.61
C TRP A 426 5.27 11.80 -39.33
N SER A 427 4.23 11.30 -38.64
CA SER A 427 2.89 11.19 -39.23
C SER A 427 2.29 12.56 -39.55
N THR A 428 2.45 13.55 -38.67
CA THR A 428 2.00 14.93 -38.92
C THR A 428 2.77 15.53 -40.09
N PHE A 429 4.09 15.36 -40.14
CA PHE A 429 4.93 15.84 -41.23
C PHE A 429 4.50 15.25 -42.59
N VAL A 430 4.32 13.92 -42.68
CA VAL A 430 3.87 13.23 -43.90
C VAL A 430 2.50 13.72 -44.36
N ILE A 431 1.55 13.87 -43.43
CA ILE A 431 0.21 14.37 -43.76
C ILE A 431 0.27 15.82 -44.29
N PHE A 432 1.05 16.68 -43.66
CA PHE A 432 1.22 18.06 -44.12
C PHE A 432 1.94 18.14 -45.46
N HIS A 433 2.99 17.35 -45.68
CA HIS A 433 3.72 17.28 -46.95
C HIS A 433 2.78 16.89 -48.10
N ASN A 434 2.03 15.79 -47.93
CA ASN A 434 1.06 15.33 -48.93
C ASN A 434 -0.06 16.36 -49.20
N LYS A 435 -0.54 17.06 -48.16
CA LYS A 435 -1.55 18.13 -48.34
C LYS A 435 -0.97 19.34 -49.10
N LEU A 436 0.28 19.70 -48.84
CA LEU A 436 0.95 20.80 -49.51
C LEU A 436 1.18 20.48 -50.99
N GLU A 437 1.57 19.25 -51.29
CA GLU A 437 1.77 18.74 -52.65
C GLU A 437 0.46 18.70 -53.45
N ILE A 438 -0.65 18.29 -52.81
CA ILE A 438 -1.99 18.34 -53.42
C ILE A 438 -2.42 19.80 -53.69
N LEU A 439 -2.11 20.74 -52.80
CA LEU A 439 -2.45 22.15 -52.97
C LEU A 439 -1.58 22.81 -54.05
N GLN A 440 -0.28 22.47 -54.14
CA GLN A 440 0.61 22.91 -55.22
C GLN A 440 0.14 22.37 -56.57
N ASN A 441 -0.18 21.07 -56.66
CA ASN A 441 -0.74 20.47 -57.87
C ASN A 441 -2.07 21.11 -58.29
N LYS A 442 -2.92 21.53 -57.34
CA LYS A 442 -4.15 22.27 -57.66
C LYS A 442 -3.87 23.70 -58.13
N LEU A 443 -2.88 24.39 -57.57
CA LEU A 443 -2.47 25.72 -57.99
C LEU A 443 -1.82 25.72 -59.38
N GLU A 444 -0.97 24.74 -59.68
CA GLU A 444 -0.37 24.56 -61.01
C GLU A 444 -1.42 24.23 -62.07
N ASN A 445 -2.39 23.37 -61.75
CA ASN A 445 -3.51 23.09 -62.65
C ASN A 445 -4.45 24.30 -62.86
N CYS A 446 -4.60 25.18 -61.86
CA CYS A 446 -5.34 26.43 -62.02
C CYS A 446 -4.61 27.48 -62.87
N ASN A 447 -3.28 27.52 -62.85
CA ASN A 447 -2.48 28.40 -63.71
C ASN A 447 -2.42 27.92 -65.17
N TYR A 448 -2.70 26.63 -65.43
CA TYR A 448 -2.82 26.09 -66.79
C TYR A 448 -4.19 26.35 -67.46
N GLN A 449 -5.18 26.83 -66.71
CA GLN A 449 -6.53 27.18 -67.22
C GLN A 449 -6.79 28.69 -67.35
N LYS A 450 -5.78 29.52 -67.10
CA LYS A 450 -5.75 30.95 -67.51
C LYS A 450 -4.86 31.10 -68.72
#